data_AF-A0A5N5ETP9-F1
#
_entry.id   AF-A0A5N5ETP9-F1
#
_cell.length_a   1.000
_cell.length_b   1.000
_cell.length_c   1.000
_cell.angle_alpha   90.00
_cell.angle_beta   90.00
_cell.angle_gamma   90.00
#
_symmetry.space_group_name_H-M   'P 1'
#
loop_
_entity.id
_entity.type
_entity.pdbx_description
1 polymer ?
#
loop_
_entity_poly.entity_id
_entity_poly.type
_entity_poly.pdbx_seq_one_letter_code
_entity_poly.pdbx_strand_id
1 'polypeptide(L)'
;MLGYYGYAEFGRDGAGSLFFPLVWLGLALVAGPLFGVAGRWWRRGRDARRRVAGLGAFAGLWGMEGLLYAVDLHHIPEAYTCLALFVLIPLLMARDHKERALAMGAAVAFALIAYAAVVVPLHMVGA
;
A
#
# COMPACT_ATOMS: atom_id res chain seq x y z
N MET A 1 -8.68 2.28 -3.40
CA MET A 1 -10.12 2.63 -3.56
C MET A 1 -11.00 2.02 -2.46
N LEU A 2 -10.42 1.37 -1.45
CA LEU A 2 -11.12 0.81 -0.29
C LEU A 2 -11.95 1.77 0.55
N GLY A 3 -11.57 3.04 0.64
CA GLY A 3 -12.35 4.00 1.40
C GLY A 3 -13.74 4.26 0.82
N TYR A 4 -13.98 3.97 -0.47
CA TYR A 4 -15.31 4.12 -1.08
C TYR A 4 -16.25 2.97 -0.70
N TYR A 5 -15.75 1.74 -0.60
CA TYR A 5 -16.56 0.59 -0.18
C TYR A 5 -16.84 0.61 1.32
N GLY A 6 -15.86 1.02 2.14
CA GLY A 6 -16.12 1.33 3.55
C GLY A 6 -17.12 2.49 3.73
N TYR A 7 -17.13 3.48 2.83
CA TYR A 7 -18.15 4.53 2.79
C TYR A 7 -19.54 3.99 2.38
N ALA A 8 -19.61 2.98 1.51
CA ALA A 8 -20.88 2.39 1.08
C ALA A 8 -21.51 1.47 2.14
N GLU A 9 -20.69 0.70 2.87
CA GLU A 9 -21.16 -0.23 3.92
C GLU A 9 -21.43 0.46 5.26
N PHE A 10 -20.65 1.48 5.65
CA PHE A 10 -20.84 2.20 6.93
C PHE A 10 -21.49 3.58 6.79
N GLY A 11 -21.50 4.18 5.60
CA GLY A 11 -21.92 5.57 5.38
C GLY A 11 -23.40 5.74 5.01
N ARG A 12 -24.14 4.68 4.69
CA ARG A 12 -25.57 4.79 4.32
C ARG A 12 -26.45 5.33 5.46
N ASP A 13 -26.02 5.16 6.71
CA ASP A 13 -26.69 5.69 7.91
C ASP A 13 -25.93 6.87 8.55
N GLY A 14 -24.81 7.31 7.96
CA GLY A 14 -23.81 8.19 8.59
C GLY A 14 -23.50 9.48 7.84
N ALA A 15 -24.40 9.98 7.00
CA ALA A 15 -24.20 11.13 6.08
C ALA A 15 -23.89 12.50 6.75
N GLY A 16 -23.64 12.55 8.06
CA GLY A 16 -23.20 13.74 8.81
C GLY A 16 -21.99 13.51 9.74
N SER A 17 -21.33 12.35 9.65
CA SER A 17 -20.27 11.96 10.60
C SER A 17 -18.91 12.56 10.25
N LEU A 18 -18.41 13.49 11.09
CA LEU A 18 -17.05 14.03 11.05
C LEU A 18 -15.95 12.97 11.34
N PHE A 19 -16.34 11.78 11.81
CA PHE A 19 -15.42 10.70 12.10
C PHE A 19 -14.62 10.27 10.87
N PHE A 20 -15.29 10.06 9.73
CA PHE A 20 -14.65 9.62 8.49
C PHE A 20 -13.64 10.64 7.93
N PRO A 21 -13.98 11.94 7.81
CA PRO A 21 -13.03 12.98 7.43
C PRO A 21 -11.82 13.07 8.37
N LEU A 22 -12.02 12.92 9.69
CA LEU A 22 -10.93 12.96 10.66
C LEU A 22 -10.01 11.74 10.56
N VAL A 23 -10.58 10.54 10.34
CA VAL A 23 -9.80 9.32 10.07
C VAL A 23 -8.99 9.47 8.79
N TRP A 24 -9.58 9.98 7.72
CA TRP A 24 -8.88 10.28 6.46
C TRP A 24 -7.79 11.33 6.62
N LEU A 25 -8.04 12.39 7.39
CA LEU A 25 -7.05 13.43 7.68
C LEU A 25 -5.88 12.87 8.49
N GLY A 26 -6.17 12.06 9.51
CA GLY A 26 -5.16 11.36 10.30
C GLY A 26 -4.31 10.43 9.44
N LEU A 27 -4.94 9.63 8.59
CA LEU A 27 -4.27 8.77 7.61
C LEU A 27 -3.39 9.58 6.65
N ALA A 28 -3.89 10.71 6.12
CA ALA A 28 -3.12 11.57 5.23
C ALA A 28 -1.88 12.18 5.93
N LEU A 29 -2.02 12.58 7.20
CA LEU A 29 -0.93 13.12 8.02
C LEU A 29 0.13 12.07 8.36
N VAL A 30 -0.22 10.78 8.42
CA VAL A 30 0.73 9.68 8.64
C VAL A 30 1.35 9.22 7.32
N ALA A 31 0.53 9.05 6.29
CA ALA A 31 0.92 8.61 4.97
C ALA A 31 1.88 9.60 4.29
N GLY A 32 1.61 10.91 4.38
CA GLY A 32 2.43 11.95 3.75
C GLY A 32 3.91 11.88 4.15
N PRO A 33 4.24 11.91 5.46
CA PRO A 33 5.60 11.72 5.96
C PRO A 33 6.20 10.36 5.57
N LEU A 34 5.43 9.28 5.65
CA LEU A 34 5.89 7.93 5.28
C LEU A 34 6.33 7.87 3.81
N PHE A 35 5.48 8.33 2.89
CA PHE A 35 5.81 8.41 1.47
C PHE A 35 6.90 9.44 1.18
N GLY A 36 6.94 10.56 1.92
CA GLY A 36 7.99 11.56 1.83
C GLY A 36 9.37 11.04 2.22
N VAL A 37 9.45 10.23 3.29
CA VAL A 37 10.69 9.56 3.73
C VAL A 37 11.10 8.48 2.73
N ALA A 38 10.16 7.65 2.27
CA ALA A 38 10.43 6.63 1.26
C ALA A 38 10.97 7.25 -0.05
N GLY A 39 10.34 8.33 -0.53
CA GLY A 39 10.79 9.08 -1.70
C GLY A 39 12.15 9.76 -1.49
N ARG A 40 12.42 10.29 -0.29
CA ARG A 40 13.74 10.84 0.06
C ARG A 40 14.82 9.77 0.07
N TRP A 41 14.54 8.60 0.62
CA TRP A 41 15.48 7.47 0.63
C TRP A 41 15.75 6.94 -0.77
N TRP A 42 14.75 6.92 -1.65
CA TRP A 42 14.94 6.57 -3.05
C TRP A 42 15.79 7.60 -3.82
N ARG A 43 15.52 8.90 -3.66
CA ARG A 43 16.21 9.97 -4.43
C ARG A 43 17.59 10.35 -3.88
N ARG A 44 17.79 10.33 -2.57
CA ARG A 44 18.99 10.85 -1.89
C ARG A 44 19.73 9.80 -1.03
N GLY A 45 19.25 8.56 -0.99
CA GLY A 45 19.94 7.49 -0.27
C GLY A 45 21.28 7.19 -0.91
N ARG A 46 22.38 7.47 -0.20
CA ARG A 46 23.74 7.06 -0.60
C ARG A 46 23.92 5.54 -0.55
N ASP A 47 23.11 4.86 0.26
CA ASP A 47 23.17 3.41 0.47
C ASP A 47 22.09 2.69 -0.34
N ALA A 48 22.49 1.67 -1.11
CA ALA A 48 21.59 0.83 -1.91
C ALA A 48 20.44 0.23 -1.08
N ARG A 49 20.69 -0.10 0.19
CA ARG A 49 19.68 -0.64 1.12
C ARG A 49 18.50 0.30 1.35
N ARG A 50 18.76 1.61 1.52
CA ARG A 50 17.69 2.60 1.76
C ARG A 50 16.86 2.82 0.50
N ARG A 51 17.50 2.80 -0.66
CA ARG A 51 16.81 2.88 -1.96
C ARG A 51 15.91 1.67 -2.19
N VAL A 52 16.43 0.47 -1.95
CA VAL A 52 15.67 -0.79 -2.02
C VAL A 52 14.49 -0.79 -1.04
N ALA A 53 14.70 -0.36 0.20
CA ALA A 53 13.63 -0.32 1.20
C ALA A 53 12.52 0.68 0.83
N GLY A 54 12.89 1.88 0.35
CA GLY A 54 11.92 2.88 -0.10
C GLY A 54 11.11 2.42 -1.31
N LEU A 55 11.77 1.82 -2.30
CA LEU A 55 11.12 1.22 -3.47
C LEU A 55 10.23 0.04 -3.09
N GLY A 56 10.72 -0.84 -2.21
CA GLY A 56 9.98 -1.98 -1.70
C GLY A 56 8.73 -1.55 -0.93
N ALA A 57 8.83 -0.55 -0.05
CA ALA A 57 7.67 -0.05 0.69
C ALA A 57 6.62 0.55 -0.26
N PHE A 58 7.04 1.31 -1.28
CA PHE A 58 6.13 1.92 -2.23
C PHE A 58 5.47 0.90 -3.16
N ALA A 59 6.23 -0.05 -3.70
CA ALA A 59 5.69 -1.13 -4.52
C ALA A 59 4.81 -2.08 -3.69
N GLY A 60 5.24 -2.42 -2.48
CA GLY A 60 4.54 -3.33 -1.57
C GLY A 60 3.13 -2.88 -1.20
N LEU A 61 2.88 -1.57 -1.14
CA LEU A 61 1.53 -1.02 -1.00
C LEU A 61 0.58 -1.51 -2.11
N TRP A 62 1.04 -1.48 -3.36
CA TRP A 62 0.24 -1.96 -4.49
C TRP A 62 0.07 -3.47 -4.46
N GLY A 63 1.06 -4.21 -3.94
CA GLY A 63 0.93 -5.65 -3.71
C GLY A 63 -0.15 -5.96 -2.68
N MET A 64 -0.21 -5.19 -1.59
CA MET A 64 -1.23 -5.31 -0.56
C MET A 64 -2.64 -4.97 -1.09
N GLU A 65 -2.81 -3.87 -1.81
CA GLU A 65 -4.09 -3.52 -2.45
C GLU A 65 -4.51 -4.61 -3.46
N GLY A 66 -3.57 -5.11 -4.26
CA GLY A 66 -3.85 -6.18 -5.23
C GLY A 66 -4.31 -7.47 -4.57
N LEU A 67 -3.68 -7.88 -3.46
CA LEU A 67 -4.11 -9.03 -2.66
C LEU A 67 -5.52 -8.83 -2.11
N LEU A 68 -5.81 -7.64 -1.57
CA LEU A 68 -7.12 -7.34 -1.03
C LEU A 68 -8.22 -7.32 -2.10
N TYR A 69 -7.95 -6.78 -3.30
CA TYR A 69 -8.90 -6.84 -4.41
C TYR A 69 -9.09 -8.27 -4.94
N ALA A 70 -8.04 -9.08 -4.96
CA ALA A 70 -8.12 -10.45 -5.45
C ALA A 70 -8.84 -11.40 -4.47
N VAL A 71 -8.50 -11.31 -3.18
CA VAL A 71 -8.89 -12.28 -2.16
C VAL A 71 -10.19 -11.89 -1.46
N ASP A 72 -10.32 -10.63 -1.05
CA ASP A 72 -11.40 -10.20 -0.16
C ASP A 72 -12.53 -9.48 -0.92
N LEU A 73 -12.18 -8.59 -1.86
CA LEU A 73 -13.18 -7.81 -2.61
C LEU A 73 -13.59 -8.45 -3.95
N HIS A 74 -12.85 -9.47 -4.44
CA HIS A 74 -13.07 -10.13 -5.73
C HIS A 74 -13.20 -9.19 -6.96
N HIS A 75 -12.51 -8.04 -6.91
CA HIS A 75 -12.43 -7.06 -8.00
C HIS A 75 -11.21 -7.33 -8.88
N ILE A 76 -11.39 -8.26 -9.83
CA ILE A 76 -10.30 -8.81 -10.66
C ILE A 76 -9.56 -7.75 -11.53
N PRO A 77 -10.24 -6.81 -12.22
CA PRO A 77 -9.55 -5.80 -13.04
C PRO A 77 -8.61 -4.89 -12.23
N GLU A 78 -9.06 -4.46 -11.05
CA GLU A 78 -8.31 -3.64 -10.12
C GLU A 78 -7.13 -4.41 -9.54
N ALA A 79 -7.32 -5.69 -9.21
CA ALA A 79 -6.25 -6.57 -8.75
C ALA A 79 -5.11 -6.66 -9.78
N TYR A 80 -5.43 -6.81 -11.08
CA TYR A 80 -4.41 -6.82 -12.14
C TYR A 80 -3.69 -5.48 -12.28
N THR A 81 -4.41 -4.37 -12.11
CA THR A 81 -3.82 -3.02 -12.16
C THR A 81 -2.83 -2.83 -11.01
N CYS A 82 -3.20 -3.23 -9.80
CA CYS A 82 -2.34 -3.18 -8.63
C CYS A 82 -1.13 -4.12 -8.78
N LEU A 83 -1.33 -5.33 -9.30
CA LEU A 83 -0.24 -6.26 -9.60
C LEU A 83 0.74 -5.69 -10.64
N ALA A 84 0.23 -5.05 -11.68
CA ALA A 84 1.07 -4.41 -12.69
C ALA A 84 1.93 -3.31 -12.06
N LEU A 85 1.36 -2.46 -11.20
CA LEU A 85 2.11 -1.42 -10.48
C LEU A 85 3.14 -2.01 -9.52
N PHE A 86 2.78 -3.05 -8.77
CA PHE A 86 3.68 -3.77 -7.87
C PHE A 86 4.95 -4.26 -8.59
N VAL A 87 4.80 -4.80 -9.81
CA VAL A 87 5.93 -5.31 -10.61
C VAL A 87 6.67 -4.21 -11.36
N LEU A 88 5.96 -3.26 -11.97
CA LEU A 88 6.56 -2.22 -12.81
C LEU A 88 7.39 -1.23 -12.00
N ILE A 89 6.96 -0.88 -10.78
CA ILE A 89 7.65 0.13 -9.96
C ILE A 89 9.11 -0.28 -9.69
N PRO A 90 9.42 -1.46 -9.12
CA PRO A 90 10.81 -1.83 -8.87
C PRO A 90 11.59 -2.08 -10.17
N LEU A 91 10.95 -2.60 -11.23
CA LEU A 91 11.60 -2.82 -12.52
C LEU A 91 12.06 -1.52 -13.18
N LEU A 92 11.22 -0.49 -13.19
CA LEU A 92 11.50 0.77 -13.86
C LEU A 92 12.38 1.70 -13.04
N MET A 93 12.27 1.65 -11.70
CA MET A 93 12.92 2.64 -10.82
C MET A 93 14.21 2.17 -10.15
N ALA A 94 14.47 0.85 -10.09
CA ALA A 94 15.75 0.34 -9.60
C ALA A 94 16.81 0.36 -10.71
N ARG A 95 18.05 0.71 -10.35
CA ARG A 95 19.13 1.01 -11.30
C ARG A 95 19.77 -0.26 -11.87
N ASP A 96 19.97 -1.27 -11.02
CA ASP A 96 20.64 -2.52 -11.38
C ASP A 96 19.73 -3.74 -11.18
N HIS A 97 20.01 -4.83 -11.90
CA HIS A 97 19.27 -6.10 -11.76
C HIS A 97 19.28 -6.66 -10.33
N LYS A 98 20.39 -6.49 -9.60
CA LYS A 98 20.47 -6.87 -8.18
C LYS A 98 19.54 -6.02 -7.31
N GLU A 99 19.48 -4.70 -7.57
CA GLU A 99 18.57 -3.81 -6.85
C GLU A 99 17.11 -4.10 -7.19
N ARG A 100 16.80 -4.44 -8.45
CA ARG A 100 15.46 -4.87 -8.86
C ARG A 100 15.00 -6.08 -8.07
N ALA A 101 15.83 -7.13 -8.00
CA ALA A 101 15.50 -8.34 -7.26
C ALA A 101 15.30 -8.07 -5.76
N LEU A 102 16.20 -7.29 -5.15
CA LEU A 102 16.10 -6.93 -3.74
C LEU A 102 14.89 -6.03 -3.44
N ALA A 103 14.59 -5.08 -4.33
CA ALA A 103 13.42 -4.21 -4.20
C ALA A 103 12.12 -4.99 -4.38
N MET A 104 12.08 -5.97 -5.29
CA MET A 104 10.94 -6.86 -5.47
C MET A 104 10.74 -7.74 -4.22
N GLY A 105 11.82 -8.30 -3.68
CA GLY A 105 11.76 -9.09 -2.43
C GLY A 105 11.28 -8.26 -1.24
N ALA A 106 11.79 -7.02 -1.10
CA ALA A 106 11.32 -6.08 -0.10
C ALA A 106 9.84 -5.73 -0.32
N ALA A 107 9.41 -5.54 -1.57
CA ALA A 107 8.02 -5.26 -1.91
C ALA A 107 7.08 -6.39 -1.50
N VAL A 108 7.45 -7.66 -1.77
CA VAL A 108 6.68 -8.82 -1.31
C VAL A 108 6.54 -8.81 0.21
N ALA A 109 7.65 -8.62 0.94
CA ALA A 109 7.62 -8.59 2.40
C ALA A 109 6.71 -7.46 2.93
N PHE A 110 6.84 -6.25 2.40
CA PHE A 110 5.99 -5.12 2.79
C PHE A 110 4.53 -5.34 2.41
N ALA A 111 4.23 -5.95 1.26
CA ALA A 111 2.87 -6.27 0.85
C ALA A 111 2.19 -7.22 1.84
N LEU A 112 2.88 -8.30 2.22
CA LEU A 112 2.34 -9.27 3.18
C LEU A 112 2.15 -8.67 4.57
N ILE A 113 3.13 -7.89 5.05
CA ILE A 113 3.03 -7.21 6.35
C ILE A 113 1.87 -6.22 6.36
N ALA A 114 1.74 -5.39 5.31
CA ALA A 114 0.66 -4.42 5.21
C ALA A 114 -0.70 -5.11 5.08
N TYR A 115 -0.80 -6.19 4.31
CA TYR A 115 -2.03 -6.96 4.16
C TYR A 115 -2.46 -7.54 5.51
N ALA A 116 -1.55 -8.22 6.22
CA ALA A 116 -1.84 -8.75 7.56
C ALA A 116 -2.23 -7.64 8.56
N ALA A 117 -1.53 -6.51 8.55
CA ALA A 117 -1.81 -5.38 9.43
C ALA A 117 -3.18 -4.73 9.18
N VAL A 118 -3.77 -4.88 7.99
CA VAL A 118 -5.09 -4.34 7.66
C VAL A 118 -6.19 -5.40 7.83
N VAL A 119 -5.99 -6.59 7.27
CA VAL A 119 -7.00 -7.65 7.24
C VAL A 119 -7.20 -8.31 8.60
N VAL A 120 -6.13 -8.53 9.38
CA VAL A 120 -6.26 -9.15 10.70
C VAL A 120 -7.12 -8.29 11.64
N PRO A 121 -6.89 -6.97 11.79
CA PRO A 121 -7.78 -6.13 12.58
C PRO A 121 -9.20 -6.06 12.03
N LEU A 122 -9.38 -6.01 10.70
CA LEU A 122 -10.71 -6.02 10.09
C LEU A 122 -11.51 -7.28 10.47
N HIS A 123 -10.88 -8.45 10.43
CA HIS A 123 -11.52 -9.70 10.86
C HIS A 123 -11.79 -9.74 12.37
N MET A 124 -10.95 -9.12 13.21
CA MET A 124 -11.17 -9.05 14.66
C MET A 124 -12.31 -8.11 15.06
N VAL A 125 -12.58 -7.07 14.28
CA VAL A 125 -13.65 -6.09 14.56
C VAL A 125 -14.97 -6.51 13.90
N GLY A 126 -14.91 -7.32 12.84
CA GLY A 126 -16.09 -7.85 12.13
C GLY A 126 -16.68 -9.14 12.70
N ALA A 127 -16.06 -9.76 13.71
CA ALA A 127 -16.53 -10.97 14.41
C ALA A 127 -17.20 -10.61 15.75
#